data_AF-A0A9D6SC75-F1
#
_entry.id   AF-A0A9D6SC75-F1
#
_cell.length_a   1.000
_cell.length_b   1.000
_cell.length_c   1.000
_cell.angle_alpha   90.00
_cell.angle_beta   90.00
_cell.angle_gamma   90.00
#
_symmetry.space_group_name_H-M   'P 1'
#
loop_
_entity.id
_entity.type
_entity.pdbx_description
1 polymer ?
#
loop_
_entity_poly.entity_id
_entity_poly.type
_entity_poly.pdbx_seq_one_letter_code
_entity_poly.pdbx_strand_id
1 'polypeptide(L)'
;MGKKGPEKPVIGWREWVALPDLGIRAIKVKVDTGARTSALHVFDVRRVEGEGLVRFRVHPRQRDSNLAVEARAPLRGRRRIRSSTGTEQDRLVIRTRVELAGQTWPIEVTLAERGTMGFRMTLGREAVRGRFRIDPGRSFLAGRPAAAISSRGIAAGEIRKPRGGTAGGPGVGDAE
;
A
#
# COMPACT_ATOMS: atom_id res chain seq x y z
N MET A 1 23.54 -31.73 -12.78
CA MET A 1 23.33 -30.77 -11.67
C MET A 1 22.61 -29.55 -12.22
N GLY A 2 21.31 -29.36 -11.93
CA GLY A 2 20.56 -28.20 -12.42
C GLY A 2 21.09 -26.91 -11.78
N LYS A 3 21.32 -25.86 -12.57
CA LYS A 3 21.78 -24.55 -12.07
C LYS A 3 20.80 -24.06 -11.00
N LYS A 4 21.27 -23.89 -9.75
CA LYS A 4 20.50 -23.19 -8.71
C LYS A 4 20.20 -21.79 -9.26
N GLY A 5 18.92 -21.47 -9.45
CA GLY A 5 18.50 -20.11 -9.76
C GLY A 5 18.96 -19.15 -8.65
N PRO A 6 19.05 -17.84 -8.94
CA PRO A 6 19.44 -16.86 -7.94
C PRO A 6 18.55 -16.98 -6.69
N GLU A 7 19.18 -16.93 -5.52
CA GLU A 7 18.48 -17.03 -4.24
C GLU A 7 17.53 -15.84 -4.08
N LYS A 8 16.26 -16.14 -3.77
CA LYS A 8 15.24 -15.10 -3.59
C LYS A 8 15.34 -14.53 -2.18
N PRO A 9 15.38 -13.20 -2.01
CA PRO A 9 15.36 -12.59 -0.69
C PRO A 9 14.10 -13.00 0.09
N VAL A 10 14.26 -13.11 1.40
CA VAL A 10 13.18 -13.43 2.34
C VAL A 10 12.57 -12.12 2.85
N ILE A 11 11.24 -12.03 2.79
CA ILE A 11 10.46 -10.94 3.38
C ILE A 11 9.51 -11.50 4.44
N GLY A 12 9.11 -10.67 5.39
CA GLY A 12 8.12 -11.02 6.40
C GLY A 12 6.68 -10.92 5.89
N TRP A 13 5.72 -11.33 6.72
CA TRP A 13 4.29 -11.15 6.43
C TRP A 13 3.83 -9.69 6.56
N ARG A 14 4.62 -8.86 7.24
CA ARG A 14 4.50 -7.39 7.28
C ARG A 14 5.78 -6.78 6.75
N GLU A 15 5.63 -5.78 5.89
CA GLU A 15 6.77 -5.06 5.34
C GLU A 15 6.50 -3.55 5.23
N TRP A 16 7.57 -2.78 5.07
CA TRP A 16 7.50 -1.41 4.58
C TRP A 16 7.73 -1.40 3.08
N VAL A 17 6.87 -0.69 2.35
CA VAL A 17 7.07 -0.43 0.91
C VAL A 17 6.98 1.06 0.61
N ALA A 18 7.56 1.47 -0.51
CA ALA A 18 7.27 2.78 -1.11
C ALA A 18 6.43 2.59 -2.38
N LEU A 19 5.62 3.61 -2.71
CA LEU A 19 4.90 3.73 -3.98
C LEU A 19 5.32 5.07 -4.61
N PRO A 20 6.51 5.12 -5.25
CA PRO A 20 7.10 6.38 -5.71
C PRO A 20 6.22 7.14 -6.70
N ASP A 21 5.50 6.43 -7.58
CA ASP A 21 4.59 7.07 -8.55
C ASP A 21 3.39 7.75 -7.88
N LEU A 22 3.09 7.40 -6.62
CA LEU A 22 2.01 7.98 -5.82
C LEU A 22 2.52 8.96 -4.76
N GLY A 23 3.83 9.28 -4.74
CA GLY A 23 4.44 10.14 -3.71
C GLY A 23 4.50 9.52 -2.31
N ILE A 24 4.24 8.22 -2.16
CA ILE A 24 4.22 7.53 -0.86
C ILE A 24 5.59 6.94 -0.59
N ARG A 25 6.36 7.58 0.29
CA ARG A 25 7.73 7.15 0.66
C ARG A 25 7.79 5.91 1.54
N ALA A 26 6.76 5.69 2.36
CA ALA A 26 6.67 4.55 3.25
C ALA A 26 5.21 4.25 3.62
N ILE A 27 4.79 3.01 3.44
CA ILE A 27 3.50 2.49 3.90
C ILE A 27 3.70 1.05 4.41
N LYS A 28 3.09 0.73 5.56
CA LYS A 28 3.09 -0.65 6.07
C LYS A 28 2.11 -1.48 5.23
N VAL A 29 2.57 -2.64 4.78
CA VAL A 29 1.75 -3.59 4.02
C VAL A 29 1.60 -4.90 4.77
N LYS A 30 0.49 -5.58 4.53
CA LYS A 30 0.36 -7.02 4.77
C LYS A 30 0.71 -7.75 3.48
N VAL A 31 1.67 -8.67 3.51
CA VAL A 31 1.94 -9.59 2.40
C VAL A 31 0.94 -10.74 2.48
N ASP A 32 0.08 -10.85 1.48
CA ASP A 32 -1.07 -11.76 1.51
C ASP A 32 -1.09 -12.63 0.25
N THR A 33 -0.64 -13.88 0.40
CA THR A 33 -0.60 -14.85 -0.70
C THR A 33 -2.00 -15.31 -1.13
N GLY A 34 -3.01 -15.16 -0.27
CA GLY A 34 -4.41 -15.42 -0.59
C GLY A 34 -5.01 -14.37 -1.53
N ALA A 35 -4.56 -13.12 -1.42
CA ALA A 35 -4.96 -12.06 -2.33
C ALA A 35 -4.28 -12.20 -3.71
N ARG A 36 -5.06 -12.23 -4.79
CA ARG A 36 -4.50 -12.23 -6.16
C ARG A 36 -3.76 -10.93 -6.46
N THR A 37 -4.50 -9.84 -6.35
CA THR A 37 -4.07 -8.48 -6.71
C THR A 37 -3.91 -7.65 -5.43
N SER A 38 -2.93 -6.75 -5.43
CA SER A 38 -2.73 -5.81 -4.32
C SER A 38 -3.92 -4.86 -4.16
N ALA A 39 -4.11 -4.36 -2.94
CA ALA A 39 -5.19 -3.43 -2.61
C ALA A 39 -4.64 -2.29 -1.76
N LEU A 40 -5.00 -1.06 -2.10
CA LEU A 40 -4.64 0.15 -1.36
C LEU A 40 -5.91 0.77 -0.79
N HIS A 41 -5.89 1.04 0.51
CA HIS A 41 -6.96 1.78 1.15
C HIS A 41 -6.87 3.25 0.77
N VAL A 42 -7.95 3.77 0.18
CA VAL A 42 -8.05 5.13 -0.31
C VAL A 42 -9.36 5.79 0.13
N PHE A 43 -9.41 7.11 0.00
CA PHE A 43 -10.61 7.92 0.19
C PHE A 43 -10.61 9.10 -0.80
N ASP A 44 -11.75 9.79 -0.94
CA ASP A 44 -11.95 10.89 -1.90
C ASP A 44 -11.56 10.49 -3.33
N VAL A 45 -12.05 9.31 -3.77
CA VAL A 45 -11.75 8.76 -5.10
C VAL A 45 -12.60 9.48 -6.15
N ARG A 46 -11.95 10.10 -7.13
CA ARG A 46 -12.59 10.81 -8.23
C ARG A 46 -11.93 10.46 -9.55
N ARG A 47 -12.73 10.18 -10.57
CA ARG A 47 -12.22 10.11 -11.95
C ARG A 47 -11.95 11.53 -12.44
N VAL A 48 -10.87 11.72 -13.18
CA VAL A 48 -10.59 12.98 -13.86
C VAL A 48 -11.17 12.86 -15.27
N GLU A 49 -12.16 13.68 -15.58
CA GLU A 49 -12.86 13.66 -16.87
C GLU A 49 -11.90 13.99 -18.01
N GLY A 50 -12.02 13.29 -19.14
CA GLY A 50 -11.18 13.50 -20.33
C GLY A 50 -9.73 13.01 -20.23
N GLU A 51 -9.19 12.73 -19.03
CA GLU A 51 -7.77 12.41 -18.84
C GLU A 51 -7.46 10.91 -18.67
N GLY A 52 -8.49 10.07 -18.44
CA GLY A 52 -8.26 8.64 -18.16
C GLY A 52 -7.51 8.39 -16.83
N LEU A 53 -7.50 9.38 -15.94
CA LEU A 53 -6.86 9.32 -14.63
C LEU A 53 -7.88 9.13 -13.51
N VAL A 54 -7.39 8.63 -12.38
CA VAL A 54 -8.10 8.65 -11.10
C VAL A 54 -7.27 9.41 -10.07
N ARG A 55 -7.92 10.34 -9.36
CA ARG A 55 -7.39 11.05 -8.21
C ARG A 55 -7.95 10.44 -6.94
N PHE A 56 -7.11 10.28 -5.92
CA PHE A 56 -7.51 9.73 -4.64
C PHE A 56 -6.54 10.17 -3.55
N ARG A 57 -6.91 9.92 -2.29
CA ARG A 57 -6.06 10.20 -1.13
C ARG A 57 -5.78 8.93 -0.33
N VAL A 58 -4.60 8.90 0.27
CA VAL A 58 -4.11 7.78 1.07
C VAL A 58 -3.66 8.29 2.42
N HIS A 59 -3.97 7.56 3.49
CA HIS A 59 -3.31 7.73 4.78
C HIS A 59 -2.12 6.77 4.86
N PRO A 60 -0.87 7.21 4.64
CA PRO A 60 0.28 6.30 4.55
C PRO A 60 0.68 5.73 5.93
N ARG A 61 0.30 6.41 7.01
CA ARG A 61 0.58 6.02 8.39
C ARG A 61 -0.58 5.22 8.97
N GLN A 62 -0.26 4.11 9.63
CA GLN A 62 -1.25 3.30 10.33
C GLN A 62 -1.77 4.08 11.55
N ARG A 63 -3.08 3.99 11.83
CA ARG A 63 -3.77 4.70 12.93
C ARG A 63 -3.68 6.25 12.90
N ASP A 64 -3.15 6.84 11.83
CA ASP A 64 -3.11 8.29 11.61
C ASP A 64 -4.04 8.64 10.44
N SER A 65 -4.96 9.57 10.67
CA SER A 65 -5.88 10.14 9.67
C SER A 65 -5.67 11.64 9.44
N ASN A 66 -4.65 12.21 10.06
CA ASN A 66 -4.26 13.62 9.94
C ASN A 66 -3.30 13.84 8.77
N LEU A 67 -2.43 12.87 8.49
CA LEU A 67 -1.56 12.88 7.32
C LEU A 67 -2.26 12.19 6.14
N ALA A 68 -2.43 12.92 5.04
CA ALA A 68 -2.88 12.39 3.76
C ALA A 68 -1.85 12.66 2.67
N VAL A 69 -1.72 11.74 1.72
CA VAL A 69 -1.02 11.95 0.45
C VAL A 69 -2.06 11.92 -0.66
N GLU A 70 -2.10 12.98 -1.46
CA GLU A 70 -2.92 13.02 -2.66
C GLU A 70 -2.14 12.45 -3.86
N ALA A 71 -2.76 11.52 -4.57
CA ALA A 71 -2.16 10.84 -5.71
C ALA A 71 -3.07 10.87 -6.93
N ARG A 72 -2.46 10.82 -8.11
CA ARG A 72 -3.11 10.62 -9.40
C ARG A 72 -2.45 9.46 -10.12
N ALA A 73 -3.23 8.59 -10.74
CA ALA A 73 -2.69 7.46 -11.50
C ALA A 73 -3.57 7.13 -12.72
N PRO A 74 -2.98 6.60 -13.80
CA PRO A 74 -3.75 6.09 -14.94
C PRO A 74 -4.71 4.98 -14.52
N LEU A 75 -5.98 5.13 -14.92
CA LEU A 75 -7.00 4.12 -14.70
C LEU A 75 -6.80 2.98 -15.70
N ARG A 76 -6.51 1.77 -15.20
CA ARG A 76 -6.37 0.56 -16.03
C ARG A 76 -7.70 -0.14 -16.29
N GLY A 77 -8.70 0.12 -15.45
CA GLY A 77 -10.03 -0.44 -15.60
C GLY A 77 -10.70 -0.73 -14.26
N ARG A 78 -11.59 -1.71 -14.27
CA ARG A 78 -12.28 -2.21 -13.08
C ARG A 78 -12.00 -3.70 -12.91
N ARG A 79 -11.97 -4.16 -11.67
CA ARG A 79 -11.91 -5.58 -11.34
C ARG A 79 -12.93 -5.88 -10.25
N ARG A 80 -13.72 -6.92 -10.47
CA ARG A 80 -14.62 -7.48 -9.47
C ARG A 80 -13.80 -8.22 -8.41
N ILE A 81 -13.95 -7.81 -7.16
CA ILE A 81 -13.24 -8.37 -6.02
C ILE A 81 -14.26 -9.02 -5.09
N ARG A 82 -14.10 -10.32 -4.85
CA ARG A 82 -14.87 -11.07 -3.84
C ARG A 82 -14.08 -11.10 -2.53
N SER A 83 -14.69 -10.67 -1.43
CA SER A 83 -14.11 -10.82 -0.10
C SER A 83 -14.25 -12.25 0.42
N SER A 84 -13.50 -12.58 1.46
CA SER A 84 -13.68 -13.84 2.21
C SER A 84 -15.08 -13.96 2.84
N THR A 85 -15.78 -12.86 3.06
CA THR A 85 -17.17 -12.80 3.54
C THR A 85 -18.21 -12.99 2.43
N GLY A 86 -17.79 -13.24 1.19
CA GLY A 86 -18.68 -13.44 0.04
C GLY A 86 -19.18 -12.17 -0.64
N THR A 87 -18.90 -10.99 -0.10
CA THR A 87 -19.29 -9.71 -0.71
C THR A 87 -18.47 -9.41 -1.96
N GLU A 88 -19.14 -9.05 -3.05
CA GLU A 88 -18.51 -8.62 -4.30
C GLU A 88 -18.51 -7.09 -4.42
N GLN A 89 -17.40 -6.54 -4.90
CA GLN A 89 -17.26 -5.11 -5.15
C GLN A 89 -16.44 -4.87 -6.42
N ASP A 90 -16.91 -3.97 -7.29
CA ASP A 90 -16.12 -3.52 -8.44
C ASP A 90 -15.18 -2.39 -8.02
N ARG A 91 -13.87 -2.64 -8.13
CA ARG A 91 -12.83 -1.67 -7.76
C ARG A 91 -12.10 -1.14 -8.97
N LEU A 92 -11.75 0.14 -8.92
CA LEU A 92 -10.84 0.74 -9.88
C LEU A 92 -9.45 0.11 -9.74
N VAL A 93 -8.79 -0.12 -10.87
CA VAL A 93 -7.43 -0.67 -10.93
C VAL A 93 -6.49 0.39 -11.49
N ILE A 94 -5.38 0.61 -10.80
CA ILE A 94 -4.28 1.46 -11.26
C ILE A 94 -3.01 0.63 -11.40
N ARG A 95 -2.02 1.19 -12.11
CA ARG A 95 -0.65 0.67 -12.13
C ARG A 95 0.28 1.67 -11.45
N THR A 96 1.15 1.18 -10.57
CA THR A 96 2.17 1.96 -9.87
C THR A 96 3.42 1.12 -9.69
N ARG A 97 4.58 1.73 -9.56
CA ARG A 97 5.78 1.08 -9.04
C ARG A 97 5.66 0.89 -7.53
N VAL A 98 6.18 -0.24 -7.05
CA VAL A 98 6.41 -0.54 -5.64
C VAL A 98 7.91 -0.72 -5.42
N GLU A 99 8.41 -0.23 -4.28
CA GLU A 99 9.76 -0.47 -3.80
C GLU A 99 9.73 -1.31 -2.52
N LEU A 100 10.48 -2.42 -2.50
CA LEU A 100 10.64 -3.32 -1.36
C LEU A 100 11.97 -4.07 -1.49
N ALA A 101 12.73 -4.19 -0.39
CA ALA A 101 14.00 -4.91 -0.33
C ALA A 101 14.99 -4.47 -1.43
N GLY A 102 15.10 -3.16 -1.68
CA GLY A 102 15.98 -2.58 -2.70
C GLY A 102 15.55 -2.82 -4.14
N GLN A 103 14.40 -3.47 -4.39
CA GLN A 103 13.88 -3.73 -5.72
C GLN A 103 12.71 -2.78 -6.02
N THR A 104 12.62 -2.28 -7.25
CA THR A 104 11.49 -1.47 -7.72
C THR A 104 10.86 -2.09 -8.97
N TRP A 105 9.56 -2.36 -8.96
CA TRP A 105 8.87 -2.95 -10.11
C TRP A 105 7.40 -2.51 -10.21
N PRO A 106 6.77 -2.58 -11.39
CA PRO A 106 5.36 -2.23 -11.56
C PRO A 106 4.42 -3.30 -10.98
N ILE A 107 3.33 -2.86 -10.34
CA ILE A 107 2.25 -3.69 -9.83
C ILE A 107 0.88 -3.11 -10.21
N GLU A 108 -0.13 -3.98 -10.29
CA GLU A 108 -1.53 -3.57 -10.29
C GLU A 108 -2.04 -3.45 -8.85
N VAL A 109 -2.79 -2.38 -8.60
CA VAL A 109 -3.39 -2.09 -7.29
C VAL A 109 -4.86 -1.76 -7.47
N THR A 110 -5.71 -2.41 -6.69
CA THR A 110 -7.12 -2.05 -6.57
C THR A 110 -7.29 -0.94 -5.54
N LEU A 111 -8.11 0.07 -5.88
CA LEU A 111 -8.49 1.14 -4.97
C LEU A 111 -9.66 0.65 -4.10
N ALA A 112 -9.42 0.50 -2.79
CA ALA A 112 -10.42 0.01 -1.84
C ALA A 112 -10.85 1.14 -0.91
N GLU A 113 -12.16 1.41 -0.86
CA GLU A 113 -12.77 2.36 0.09
C GLU A 113 -13.34 1.55 1.26
N ARG A 114 -12.57 1.39 2.35
CA ARG A 114 -12.98 0.58 3.51
C ARG A 114 -12.58 1.26 4.81
N GLY A 115 -13.55 1.71 5.61
CA GLY A 115 -13.29 2.47 6.84
C GLY A 115 -12.33 1.81 7.84
N THR A 116 -12.50 0.53 8.15
CA THR A 116 -11.74 -0.19 9.19
C THR A 116 -10.93 -1.34 8.60
N MET A 117 -9.74 -1.04 8.06
CA MET A 117 -8.74 -2.08 7.76
C MET A 117 -7.52 -1.96 8.67
N GLY A 118 -7.08 -3.10 9.21
CA GLY A 118 -5.87 -3.20 10.03
C GLY A 118 -4.57 -2.83 9.31
N PHE A 119 -4.56 -2.87 7.97
CA PHE A 119 -3.45 -2.40 7.13
C PHE A 119 -3.95 -1.40 6.09
N ARG A 120 -3.15 -0.35 5.83
CA ARG A 120 -3.43 0.63 4.76
C ARG A 120 -3.23 0.04 3.35
N MET A 121 -2.48 -1.05 3.22
CA MET A 121 -2.28 -1.74 1.95
C MET A 121 -2.04 -3.25 2.15
N THR A 122 -2.56 -4.03 1.22
CA THR A 122 -2.27 -5.46 1.06
C THR A 122 -1.43 -5.67 -0.20
N LEU A 123 -0.31 -6.37 -0.09
CA LEU A 123 0.53 -6.78 -1.21
C LEU A 123 0.16 -8.20 -1.63
N GLY A 124 -0.50 -8.34 -2.78
CA GLY A 124 -1.03 -9.62 -3.26
C GLY A 124 0.03 -10.49 -3.94
N ARG A 125 -0.30 -11.76 -4.18
CA ARG A 125 0.62 -12.75 -4.76
C ARG A 125 1.17 -12.34 -6.14
N GLU A 126 0.42 -11.63 -6.98
CA GLU A 126 0.92 -11.18 -8.29
C GLU A 126 2.10 -10.20 -8.16
N ALA A 127 2.14 -9.42 -7.07
CA ALA A 127 3.24 -8.49 -6.80
C ALA A 127 4.51 -9.19 -6.32
N VAL A 128 4.40 -10.30 -5.58
CA VAL A 128 5.53 -10.97 -4.91
C VAL A 128 6.01 -12.26 -5.59
N ARG A 129 5.15 -12.91 -6.39
CA ARG A 129 5.47 -14.19 -7.04
C ARG A 129 6.74 -14.09 -7.87
N GLY A 130 7.58 -15.10 -7.73
CA GLY A 130 8.87 -15.16 -8.44
C GLY A 130 9.96 -14.23 -7.90
N ARG A 131 9.67 -13.32 -6.96
CA ARG A 131 10.63 -12.33 -6.44
C ARG A 131 11.13 -12.64 -5.03
N PHE A 132 10.24 -13.14 -4.16
CA PHE A 132 10.54 -13.31 -2.74
C PHE A 132 10.15 -14.70 -2.21
N ARG A 133 10.79 -15.10 -1.12
CA ARG A 133 10.24 -16.07 -0.15
C ARG A 133 9.58 -15.28 0.98
N ILE A 134 8.48 -15.80 1.51
CA ILE A 134 7.74 -15.14 2.61
C ILE A 134 7.92 -15.96 3.87
N ASP A 135 8.43 -15.33 4.92
CA ASP A 135 8.47 -15.88 6.27
C ASP A 135 7.25 -15.36 7.04
N PRO A 136 6.24 -16.23 7.32
CA PRO A 136 5.05 -15.83 8.03
C PRO A 136 5.28 -15.56 9.52
N GLY A 137 6.41 -16.01 10.10
CA GLY A 137 6.75 -15.81 11.51
C GLY A 137 7.48 -14.51 11.79
N ARG A 138 7.91 -13.78 10.75
CA ARG A 138 8.73 -12.56 10.90
C ARG A 138 8.12 -11.36 10.19
N SER A 139 8.53 -10.16 10.60
CA SER A 139 8.09 -8.88 10.06
C SER A 139 9.29 -7.98 9.78
N PHE A 140 9.16 -7.12 8.76
CA PHE A 140 10.11 -6.06 8.43
C PHE A 140 11.53 -6.56 8.10
N LEU A 141 11.65 -7.73 7.49
CA LEU A 141 12.95 -8.32 7.14
C LEU A 141 13.67 -7.50 6.06
N ALA A 142 12.91 -6.79 5.22
CA ALA A 142 13.46 -5.94 4.18
C ALA A 142 13.90 -4.54 4.69
N GLY A 143 13.63 -4.20 5.96
CA GLY A 143 13.88 -2.86 6.50
C GLY A 143 12.96 -1.80 5.88
N ARG A 144 13.41 -0.54 5.86
CA ARG A 144 12.68 0.58 5.25
C ARG A 144 13.13 0.80 3.80
N PRO A 145 12.23 1.19 2.88
CA PRO A 145 12.58 1.62 1.53
C PRO A 145 13.58 2.78 1.54
N ALA A 146 14.42 2.86 0.52
CA ALA A 146 15.36 3.96 0.33
C ALA A 146 14.64 5.31 0.22
N ALA A 147 13.47 5.32 -0.43
CA ALA A 147 12.59 6.50 -0.50
C ALA A 147 12.19 7.05 0.88
N ALA A 148 12.19 6.23 1.93
CA ALA A 148 11.87 6.64 3.30
C ALA A 148 13.05 7.26 4.06
N ILE A 149 14.29 6.99 3.62
CA ILE A 149 15.54 7.38 4.31
C ILE A 149 16.03 8.76 3.84
N SER A 150 15.67 9.16 2.61
CA SER A 150 15.98 10.50 2.07
C SER A 150 15.28 11.61 2.88
N SER A 151 16.06 12.29 3.72
CA SER A 151 15.65 13.36 4.64
C SER A 151 15.43 14.75 4.00
N ARG A 152 15.38 14.86 2.67
CA ARG A 152 15.12 16.14 2.00
C ARG A 152 13.67 16.23 1.52
N GLY A 153 12.89 17.08 2.19
CA GLY A 153 11.63 17.60 1.68
C GLY A 153 10.38 16.83 2.11
N ILE A 154 9.32 17.60 2.37
CA ILE A 154 7.93 17.12 2.41
C ILE A 154 7.66 16.39 1.09
N ALA A 155 7.09 15.18 1.12
CA ALA A 155 6.70 14.54 -0.13
C ALA A 155 5.66 15.45 -0.82
N ALA A 156 5.89 15.78 -2.09
CA ALA A 156 4.96 16.59 -2.87
C ALA A 156 3.54 15.99 -2.75
N GLY A 157 2.59 16.76 -2.23
CA GLY A 157 1.20 16.32 -2.02
C GLY A 157 0.85 15.80 -0.62
N GLU A 158 1.74 15.91 0.39
CA GLU A 158 1.37 15.71 1.80
C GLU A 158 0.44 16.83 2.29
N ILE A 159 -0.76 16.47 2.74
CA ILE A 159 -1.76 17.38 3.31
C ILE A 159 -1.92 16.99 4.78
N ARG A 160 -1.71 17.96 5.69
CA ARG A 160 -2.02 17.80 7.12
C ARG A 160 -3.33 18.49 7.44
N LYS A 161 -4.22 17.82 8.17
CA LYS A 161 -5.36 18.50 8.79
C LYS A 161 -4.84 19.55 9.80
N PRO A 162 -5.46 20.74 9.88
CA PRO A 162 -5.19 21.65 10.99
C PRO A 162 -5.51 20.93 12.31
N ARG A 163 -4.66 21.12 13.32
CA ARG A 163 -4.89 20.54 14.66
C ARG A 163 -6.18 21.15 15.23
N GLY A 164 -7.29 20.43 15.11
CA GLY A 164 -8.53 20.73 15.82
C GLY A 164 -8.32 20.45 17.31
N GLY A 165 -8.79 21.37 18.16
CA GLY A 165 -8.68 21.30 19.61
C GLY A 165 -9.22 19.99 20.19
N THR A 166 -8.62 19.59 21.29
CA THR A 166 -8.88 18.38 22.07
C THR A 166 -10.35 18.21 22.45
N ALA A 167 -10.92 17.05 22.12
CA ALA A 167 -11.92 16.40 22.95
C ALA A 167 -11.40 15.00 23.25
N GLY A 168 -11.13 14.74 24.53
CA GLY A 168 -10.52 13.51 25.01
C GLY A 168 -11.44 12.29 24.86
N GLY A 169 -10.81 11.13 24.68
CA GLY A 169 -11.44 9.82 24.71
C GLY A 169 -10.35 8.76 24.93
N PRO A 170 -10.61 7.73 25.76
CA PRO A 170 -9.58 7.05 26.54
C PRO A 170 -8.70 6.13 25.70
N GLY A 171 -7.43 6.07 26.09
CA GLY A 171 -6.44 5.16 25.54
C GLY A 171 -6.83 3.71 25.80
N VAL A 172 -6.83 2.91 24.73
CA VAL A 172 -6.80 1.46 24.80
C VAL A 172 -5.43 1.02 24.30
N GLY A 173 -4.75 0.30 25.19
CA GLY A 173 -3.35 -0.09 25.11
C GLY A 173 -2.99 -0.94 23.90
N ASP A 174 -1.71 -0.89 23.62
CA ASP A 174 -1.04 -1.72 22.62
C ASP A 174 -1.19 -3.20 22.98
N ALA A 175 -1.58 -4.00 21.98
CA ALA A 175 -1.40 -5.44 21.97
C ALA A 175 -0.67 -5.81 20.67
N GLU A 176 0.30 -6.70 20.84
CA GLU A 176 1.40 -7.13 19.98
C GLU A 176 1.03 -7.55 18.54
#